data_AF-X0ZQ24-F1
#
_entry.id   AF-X0ZQ24-F1
#
_cell.length_a   1.000
_cell.length_b   1.000
_cell.length_c   1.000
_cell.angle_alpha   90.00
_cell.angle_beta   90.00
_cell.angle_gamma   90.00
#
_symmetry.space_group_name_H-M   'P 1'
#
loop_
_entity.id
_entity.type
_entity.pdbx_description
1 polymer ?
#
loop_
_entity_poly.entity_id
_entity_poly.type
_entity_poly.pdbx_seq_one_letter_code
_entity_poly.pdbx_strand_id
1 'polypeptide(L)'
;MAKYRMATVLSETSNLAAGTKVIDILEQDPISRFDIYLRLTGDGSATNTHPAAAITKIEIVDGSDVLFSMDGKQARAMAILGTGKLPGDMNTYLNNVQCHSIIHINFGRYLWDDNFALSPLRFKNLQMKITHNRALGGNHSDILTLAVYAQIFDEKKITPASFFMTKKVYDFYGGAAGWEYIDLPTDLTFRQIVIQAEVSGANPNSVYNHLTHSIPQRNNQQ
;
A
#
# COMPACT_ATOMS: atom_id res chain seq x y z
N MET A 1 -7.36 31.09 -2.72
CA MET A 1 -7.78 29.90 -1.95
C MET A 1 -7.07 28.67 -2.52
N ALA A 2 -6.92 27.59 -1.74
CA ALA A 2 -6.09 26.44 -2.13
C ALA A 2 -6.92 25.41 -2.92
N LYS A 3 -6.47 25.05 -4.13
CA LYS A 3 -7.14 24.08 -5.00
C LYS A 3 -7.19 22.65 -4.42
N TYR A 4 -6.34 22.38 -3.44
CA TYR A 4 -6.11 21.08 -2.84
C TYR A 4 -5.99 21.24 -1.33
N ARG A 5 -6.42 20.22 -0.57
CA ARG A 5 -6.26 20.17 0.88
C ARG A 5 -5.78 18.81 1.35
N MET A 6 -5.14 18.80 2.51
CA MET A 6 -4.84 17.59 3.26
C MET A 6 -5.86 17.46 4.38
N ALA A 7 -6.61 16.36 4.39
CA ALA A 7 -7.57 16.05 5.45
C ALA A 7 -7.04 14.96 6.36
N THR A 8 -7.34 15.07 7.65
CA THR A 8 -7.04 14.02 8.62
C THR A 8 -8.13 12.96 8.56
N VAL A 9 -7.77 11.74 8.16
CA VAL A 9 -8.67 10.57 8.10
C VAL A 9 -8.58 9.76 9.40
N LEU A 10 -7.35 9.61 9.90
CA LEU A 10 -7.07 9.05 11.23
C LEU A 10 -6.11 10.00 11.95
N SER A 11 -6.58 10.60 13.03
CA SER A 11 -5.73 11.34 13.96
C SER A 11 -4.66 10.43 14.57
N GLU A 12 -3.51 11.03 14.88
CA GLU A 12 -2.39 10.30 15.48
C GLU A 12 -2.84 9.47 16.68
N THR A 13 -2.62 8.16 16.58
CA THR A 13 -2.95 7.20 17.63
C THR A 13 -1.70 6.41 17.97
N SER A 14 -1.28 6.49 19.23
CA SER A 14 -0.02 5.91 19.74
C SER A 14 -0.26 4.71 20.64
N ASN A 15 0.82 3.99 20.97
CA ASN A 15 0.84 2.80 21.83
C ASN A 15 -0.11 1.70 21.36
N LEU A 16 -0.23 1.55 20.05
CA LEU A 16 -1.08 0.54 19.46
C LEU A 16 -0.50 -0.87 19.66
N ALA A 17 -1.27 -1.72 20.33
CA ALA A 17 -1.04 -3.17 20.35
C ALA A 17 -1.34 -3.79 18.98
N ALA A 18 -0.92 -5.03 18.76
CA ALA A 18 -1.23 -5.74 17.53
C ALA A 18 -2.76 -5.84 17.33
N GLY A 19 -3.22 -5.56 16.11
CA GLY A 19 -4.64 -5.57 15.79
C GLY A 19 -4.94 -4.86 14.48
N THR A 20 -6.22 -4.55 14.26
CA THR A 20 -6.70 -3.87 13.07
C THR A 20 -7.41 -2.57 13.44
N LYS A 21 -7.03 -1.46 12.80
CA LYS A 21 -7.81 -0.22 12.82
C LYS A 21 -8.72 -0.20 11.60
N VAL A 22 -10.02 -0.11 11.85
CA VAL A 22 -11.04 0.13 10.83
C VAL A 22 -11.38 1.62 10.88
N ILE A 23 -11.34 2.27 9.72
CA ILE A 23 -11.48 3.72 9.57
C ILE A 23 -12.52 3.94 8.47
N ASP A 24 -13.63 4.59 8.81
CA ASP A 24 -14.62 5.00 7.83
C ASP A 24 -14.08 6.20 7.02
N ILE A 25 -14.22 6.15 5.70
CA ILE A 25 -13.83 7.25 4.82
C ILE A 25 -15.06 8.12 4.59
N LEU A 26 -15.08 9.27 5.26
CA LEU A 26 -16.24 10.19 5.29
C LEU A 26 -16.08 11.38 4.34
N GLU A 27 -14.92 11.50 3.71
CA GLU A 27 -14.62 12.48 2.69
C GLU A 27 -15.60 12.36 1.53
N GLN A 28 -16.09 13.50 1.01
CA GLN A 28 -17.00 13.52 -0.14
C GLN A 28 -16.28 13.88 -1.44
N ASP A 29 -15.25 14.69 -1.33
CA ASP A 29 -14.46 15.18 -2.44
C ASP A 29 -13.51 14.10 -2.99
N PRO A 30 -13.13 14.15 -4.29
CA PRO A 30 -12.17 13.21 -4.85
C PRO A 30 -10.84 13.19 -4.11
N ILE A 31 -10.34 11.99 -3.83
CA ILE A 31 -9.08 11.73 -3.13
C ILE A 31 -8.04 11.28 -4.16
N SER A 32 -6.94 12.04 -4.26
CA SER A 32 -5.83 11.67 -5.13
C SER A 32 -4.95 10.58 -4.51
N ARG A 33 -4.75 10.64 -3.19
CA ARG A 33 -3.80 9.79 -2.47
C ARG A 33 -4.13 9.69 -0.99
N PHE A 34 -3.87 8.54 -0.38
CA PHE A 34 -3.72 8.44 1.08
C PHE A 34 -2.26 8.40 1.49
N ASP A 35 -1.93 9.12 2.56
CA ASP A 35 -0.63 9.14 3.21
C ASP A 35 -0.74 8.51 4.59
N ILE A 36 -0.20 7.30 4.73
CA ILE A 36 -0.16 6.57 6.00
C ILE A 36 1.18 6.85 6.65
N TYR A 37 1.16 7.49 7.81
CA TYR A 37 2.33 7.78 8.63
C TYR A 37 2.45 6.71 9.70
N LEU A 38 3.53 5.94 9.61
CA LEU A 38 3.90 4.95 10.61
C LEU A 38 5.14 5.44 11.37
N ARG A 39 5.05 5.49 12.69
CA ARG A 39 6.16 5.75 13.60
C ARG A 39 6.31 4.60 14.56
N LEU A 40 7.55 4.19 14.76
CA LEU A 40 7.93 3.13 15.67
C LEU A 40 9.07 3.63 16.56
N THR A 41 8.92 3.52 17.88
CA THR A 41 10.00 3.79 18.83
C THR A 41 10.59 2.45 19.27
N GLY A 42 11.90 2.30 19.14
CA GLY A 42 12.59 1.06 19.50
C GLY A 42 12.91 0.94 20.98
N ASP A 43 12.95 -0.29 21.48
CA ASP A 43 13.36 -0.63 22.85
C ASP A 43 14.84 -1.10 22.95
N GLY A 44 15.59 -1.01 21.85
CA GLY A 44 16.98 -1.46 21.74
C GLY A 44 17.67 -1.01 20.46
N SER A 45 18.85 -1.58 20.16
CA SER A 45 19.64 -1.28 18.95
C SER A 45 19.64 -2.41 17.91
N ALA A 46 19.05 -3.57 18.23
CA ALA A 46 18.96 -4.68 17.31
C ALA A 46 17.84 -4.44 16.30
N THR A 47 18.21 -4.32 15.02
CA THR A 47 17.25 -4.21 13.93
C THR A 47 16.51 -5.54 13.74
N ASN A 48 15.19 -5.50 13.63
CA ASN A 48 14.39 -6.66 13.25
C ASN A 48 14.15 -6.63 11.73
N THR A 49 13.46 -5.59 11.24
CA THR A 49 13.14 -5.44 9.82
C THR A 49 12.72 -4.00 9.50
N HIS A 50 12.39 -3.72 8.24
CA HIS A 50 11.95 -2.40 7.79
C HIS A 50 10.69 -1.94 8.56
N PRO A 51 10.56 -0.66 8.97
CA PRO A 51 9.40 -0.20 9.75
C PRO A 51 8.05 -0.53 9.12
N ALA A 52 7.92 -0.39 7.81
CA ALA A 52 6.72 -0.74 7.05
C ALA A 52 6.22 -2.19 7.24
N ALA A 53 7.07 -3.12 7.68
CA ALA A 53 6.68 -4.49 8.01
C ALA A 53 5.74 -4.59 9.22
N ALA A 54 5.71 -3.57 10.08
CA ALA A 54 4.76 -3.49 11.18
C ALA A 54 3.32 -3.34 10.68
N ILE A 55 3.08 -3.00 9.41
CA ILE A 55 1.76 -3.04 8.78
C ILE A 55 1.68 -4.31 7.94
N THR A 56 0.92 -5.29 8.42
CA THR A 56 0.79 -6.61 7.78
C THR A 56 -0.31 -6.64 6.72
N LYS A 57 -1.24 -5.68 6.77
CA LYS A 57 -2.27 -5.53 5.75
C LYS A 57 -2.86 -4.13 5.75
N ILE A 58 -3.05 -3.58 4.56
CA ILE A 58 -3.81 -2.37 4.29
C ILE A 58 -4.88 -2.76 3.28
N GLU A 59 -6.14 -2.51 3.64
CA GLU A 59 -7.28 -2.75 2.74
C GLU A 59 -8.10 -1.49 2.60
N ILE A 60 -8.56 -1.23 1.38
CA ILE A 60 -9.63 -0.26 1.11
C ILE A 60 -10.77 -1.06 0.51
N VAL A 61 -11.94 -1.00 1.14
CA VAL A 61 -13.09 -1.83 0.81
C VAL A 61 -14.37 -1.01 0.71
N ASP A 62 -15.31 -1.44 -0.13
CA ASP A 62 -16.71 -1.04 -0.08
C ASP A 62 -17.57 -2.28 0.19
N GLY A 63 -17.96 -2.49 1.45
CA GLY A 63 -18.61 -3.74 1.86
C GLY A 63 -17.72 -4.97 1.62
N SER A 64 -18.13 -5.85 0.70
CA SER A 64 -17.35 -7.03 0.28
C SER A 64 -16.31 -6.73 -0.81
N ASP A 65 -16.44 -5.60 -1.50
CA ASP A 65 -15.60 -5.29 -2.65
C ASP A 65 -14.27 -4.70 -2.18
N VAL A 66 -13.19 -5.43 -2.43
CA VAL A 66 -11.84 -4.98 -2.13
C VAL A 66 -11.35 -4.09 -3.26
N LEU A 67 -10.97 -2.85 -2.97
CA LEU A 67 -10.44 -1.89 -3.94
C LEU A 67 -8.90 -1.83 -3.89
N PHE A 68 -8.34 -2.07 -2.71
CA PHE A 68 -6.90 -2.12 -2.48
C PHE A 68 -6.60 -3.19 -1.43
N SER A 69 -5.55 -4.00 -1.62
CA SER A 69 -5.10 -4.97 -0.61
C SER A 69 -3.64 -5.32 -0.79
N MET A 70 -2.79 -4.84 0.13
CA MET A 70 -1.35 -5.08 0.18
C MET A 70 -0.83 -4.98 1.61
N ASP A 71 0.33 -5.56 1.91
CA ASP A 71 1.05 -5.23 3.15
C ASP A 71 1.78 -3.87 3.05
N GLY A 72 2.36 -3.40 4.16
CA GLY A 72 3.02 -2.10 4.21
C GLY A 72 4.27 -1.99 3.32
N LYS A 73 5.05 -3.07 3.17
CA LYS A 73 6.23 -3.08 2.30
C LYS A 73 5.82 -3.02 0.83
N GLN A 74 4.83 -3.82 0.45
CA GLN A 74 4.27 -3.88 -0.90
C GLN A 74 3.64 -2.55 -1.30
N ALA A 75 2.81 -1.96 -0.44
CA ALA A 75 2.19 -0.66 -0.69
C ALA A 75 3.25 0.44 -0.89
N ARG A 76 4.29 0.44 -0.05
CA ARG A 76 5.42 1.38 -0.20
C ARG A 76 6.19 1.14 -1.49
N ALA A 77 6.49 -0.11 -1.84
CA ALA A 77 7.17 -0.45 -3.08
C ALA A 77 6.37 0.02 -4.31
N MET A 78 5.05 -0.19 -4.33
CA MET A 78 4.17 0.28 -5.39
C MET A 78 4.18 1.80 -5.53
N ALA A 79 4.21 2.54 -4.43
CA ALA A 79 4.35 3.99 -4.46
C ALA A 79 5.67 4.45 -5.10
N ILE A 80 6.77 3.80 -4.74
CA ILE A 80 8.11 4.10 -5.27
C ILE A 80 8.16 3.77 -6.76
N LEU A 81 7.69 2.60 -7.17
CA LEU A 81 7.68 2.18 -8.57
C LEU A 81 6.78 3.08 -9.43
N GLY A 82 5.65 3.55 -8.88
CA GLY A 82 4.73 4.43 -9.57
C GLY A 82 5.24 5.87 -9.73
N THR A 83 6.05 6.36 -8.79
CA THR A 83 6.50 7.78 -8.76
C THR A 83 7.98 7.97 -9.09
N GLY A 84 8.79 6.92 -9.03
CA GLY A 84 10.25 6.98 -9.11
C GLY A 84 10.91 7.66 -7.91
N LYS A 85 10.19 7.89 -6.80
CA LYS A 85 10.66 8.65 -5.64
C LYS A 85 10.51 7.86 -4.36
N LEU A 86 11.52 7.98 -3.49
CA LEU A 86 11.45 7.48 -2.12
C LEU A 86 10.60 8.43 -1.26
N PRO A 87 9.71 7.90 -0.40
CA PRO A 87 9.08 8.70 0.65
C PRO A 87 10.11 9.24 1.64
N GLY A 88 9.74 10.30 2.37
CA GLY A 88 10.57 10.90 3.42
C GLY A 88 10.62 10.03 4.67
N ASP A 89 11.40 8.95 4.63
CA ASP A 89 11.54 8.01 5.74
C ASP A 89 12.76 8.34 6.61
N MET A 90 12.70 7.90 7.87
CA MET A 90 13.84 7.87 8.77
C MET A 90 13.96 6.46 9.33
N ASN A 91 14.91 5.71 8.79
CA ASN A 91 15.19 4.33 9.20
C ASN A 91 16.33 4.31 10.22
N THR A 92 16.08 4.87 11.40
CA THR A 92 17.04 4.90 12.51
C THR A 92 16.72 3.78 13.51
N TYR A 93 17.67 2.87 13.73
CA TYR A 93 17.51 1.72 14.62
C TYR A 93 18.32 1.92 15.91
N LEU A 94 17.95 2.93 16.69
CA LEU A 94 18.57 3.25 17.98
C LEU A 94 17.54 3.13 19.10
N ASN A 95 18.02 2.81 20.31
CA ASN A 95 17.17 2.69 21.49
C ASN A 95 16.51 4.05 21.80
N ASN A 96 15.20 4.06 22.08
CA ASN A 96 14.40 5.25 22.37
C ASN A 96 14.41 6.32 21.25
N VAL A 97 14.78 5.93 20.03
CA VAL A 97 14.72 6.82 18.86
C VAL A 97 13.61 6.32 17.93
N GLN A 98 12.88 7.26 17.35
CA GLN A 98 11.83 6.97 16.39
C GLN A 98 12.43 6.65 15.03
N CYS A 99 12.02 5.52 14.45
CA CYS A 99 12.00 5.35 13.01
C CYS A 99 10.60 5.66 12.47
N HIS A 100 10.53 6.17 11.25
CA HIS A 100 9.27 6.41 10.58
C HIS A 100 9.30 6.00 9.12
N SER A 101 8.16 5.51 8.66
CA SER A 101 7.93 5.23 7.25
C SER A 101 6.60 5.83 6.80
N ILE A 102 6.63 6.46 5.62
CA ILE A 102 5.45 7.01 4.97
C ILE A 102 5.06 6.08 3.83
N ILE A 103 3.81 5.61 3.86
CA ILE A 103 3.26 4.73 2.83
C ILE A 103 2.21 5.51 2.06
N HIS A 104 2.46 5.69 0.77
CA HIS A 104 1.55 6.38 -0.14
C HIS A 104 0.66 5.38 -0.89
N ILE A 105 -0.64 5.65 -0.96
CA ILE A 105 -1.58 4.91 -1.80
C ILE A 105 -2.10 5.85 -2.87
N ASN A 106 -1.55 5.76 -4.08
CA ASN A 106 -1.93 6.61 -5.21
C ASN A 106 -3.11 6.02 -5.97
N PHE A 107 -4.15 6.83 -6.19
CA PHE A 107 -5.31 6.43 -7.00
C PHE A 107 -5.19 6.82 -8.48
N GLY A 108 -4.23 7.70 -8.78
CA GLY A 108 -3.93 8.18 -10.13
C GLY A 108 -2.52 7.84 -10.60
N ARG A 109 -2.12 8.40 -11.75
CA ARG A 109 -0.77 8.20 -12.30
C ARG A 109 0.28 8.94 -11.48
N TYR A 110 -0.12 10.05 -10.88
CA TYR A 110 0.67 10.93 -10.02
C TYR A 110 -0.26 11.62 -9.02
N LEU A 111 0.32 12.30 -8.02
CA LEU A 111 -0.45 13.13 -7.09
C LEU A 111 -1.11 14.29 -7.85
N TRP A 112 -2.42 14.48 -7.65
CA TRP A 112 -3.28 15.44 -8.33
C TRP A 112 -3.59 15.12 -9.80
N ASP A 113 -3.74 13.84 -10.15
CA ASP A 113 -4.21 13.41 -11.47
C ASP A 113 -5.74 13.62 -11.62
N ASP A 114 -6.13 14.59 -12.45
CA ASP A 114 -7.54 14.97 -12.64
C ASP A 114 -8.40 13.86 -13.27
N ASN A 115 -7.77 12.97 -14.04
CA ASN A 115 -8.47 11.90 -14.75
C ASN A 115 -8.67 10.66 -13.88
N PHE A 116 -7.79 10.46 -12.90
CA PHE A 116 -7.73 9.25 -12.09
C PHE A 116 -7.60 9.58 -10.60
N ALA A 117 -8.70 9.45 -9.87
CA ALA A 117 -8.77 9.68 -8.43
C ALA A 117 -9.93 8.89 -7.83
N LEU A 118 -9.81 8.51 -6.56
CA LEU A 118 -10.89 7.84 -5.84
C LEU A 118 -12.00 8.85 -5.60
N SER A 119 -13.23 8.54 -6.01
CA SER A 119 -14.40 9.37 -5.73
C SER A 119 -15.25 8.67 -4.67
N PRO A 120 -15.17 9.08 -3.38
CA PRO A 120 -15.83 8.37 -2.29
C PRO A 120 -17.35 8.22 -2.46
N LEU A 121 -18.01 9.23 -3.04
CA LEU A 121 -19.45 9.23 -3.30
C LEU A 121 -19.94 8.15 -4.26
N ARG A 122 -19.03 7.43 -4.96
CA ARG A 122 -19.37 6.26 -5.79
C ARG A 122 -19.59 4.99 -4.98
N PHE A 123 -19.22 5.00 -3.69
CA PHE A 123 -19.24 3.85 -2.80
C PHE A 123 -20.24 4.08 -1.67
N LYS A 124 -20.75 2.99 -1.09
CA LYS A 124 -21.77 3.08 -0.03
C LYS A 124 -21.17 2.96 1.37
N ASN A 125 -20.19 2.09 1.54
CA ASN A 125 -19.57 1.70 2.80
C ASN A 125 -18.04 1.67 2.64
N LEU A 126 -17.48 2.79 2.17
CA LEU A 126 -16.06 2.90 1.92
C LEU A 126 -15.26 2.96 3.23
N GLN A 127 -14.38 1.99 3.44
CA GLN A 127 -13.57 1.84 4.65
C GLN A 127 -12.12 1.55 4.32
N MET A 128 -11.22 2.06 5.17
CA MET A 128 -9.83 1.64 5.25
C MET A 128 -9.62 0.74 6.46
N LYS A 129 -8.91 -0.38 6.27
CA LYS A 129 -8.52 -1.30 7.34
C LYS A 129 -7.00 -1.43 7.37
N ILE A 130 -6.39 -1.14 8.52
CA ILE A 130 -4.93 -1.25 8.71
C ILE A 130 -4.65 -2.25 9.82
N THR A 131 -4.19 -3.44 9.44
CA THR A 131 -3.70 -4.47 10.36
C THR A 131 -2.22 -4.26 10.63
N HIS A 132 -1.87 -4.18 11.89
CA HIS A 132 -0.54 -3.81 12.35
C HIS A 132 -0.09 -4.64 13.55
N ASN A 133 1.23 -4.77 13.69
CA ASN A 133 1.90 -5.37 14.84
C ASN A 133 3.29 -4.73 15.01
N ARG A 134 3.47 -3.98 16.10
CA ARG A 134 4.71 -3.27 16.41
C ARG A 134 5.94 -4.19 16.51
N ALA A 135 5.75 -5.44 16.92
CA ALA A 135 6.84 -6.40 17.06
C ALA A 135 7.46 -6.82 15.71
N LEU A 136 6.76 -6.58 14.60
CA LEU A 136 7.17 -7.01 13.27
C LEU A 136 7.95 -5.95 12.49
N GLY A 137 8.22 -4.75 13.03
CA GLY A 137 8.92 -3.70 12.31
C GLY A 137 9.93 -2.94 13.18
N GLY A 138 10.87 -2.26 12.54
CA GLY A 138 11.83 -1.41 13.24
C GLY A 138 12.90 -2.22 13.97
N ASN A 139 13.15 -1.83 15.22
CA ASN A 139 14.10 -2.41 16.16
C ASN A 139 13.37 -2.90 17.42
N HIS A 140 12.51 -3.90 17.26
CA HIS A 140 11.69 -4.48 18.35
C HIS A 140 10.84 -3.42 19.07
N SER A 141 10.12 -2.61 18.29
CA SER A 141 9.48 -1.42 18.82
C SER A 141 8.41 -1.69 19.88
N ASP A 142 8.48 -0.94 20.97
CA ASP A 142 7.52 -0.99 22.08
C ASP A 142 6.36 0.00 21.88
N ILE A 143 6.58 1.04 21.07
CA ILE A 143 5.56 2.04 20.70
C ILE A 143 5.34 2.02 19.20
N LEU A 144 4.07 1.90 18.80
CA LEU A 144 3.60 2.14 17.44
C LEU A 144 2.63 3.31 17.43
N THR A 145 2.89 4.25 16.54
CA THR A 145 2.06 5.41 16.27
C THR A 145 1.62 5.42 14.81
N LEU A 146 0.32 5.60 14.58
CA LEU A 146 -0.30 5.60 13.25
C LEU A 146 -1.11 6.89 13.04
N ALA A 147 -0.99 7.48 11.85
CA ALA A 147 -1.89 8.53 11.37
C ALA A 147 -2.17 8.33 9.88
N VAL A 148 -3.32 8.79 9.40
CA VAL A 148 -3.70 8.72 7.99
C VAL A 148 -4.22 10.07 7.52
N TYR A 149 -3.70 10.53 6.39
CA TYR A 149 -4.13 11.75 5.74
C TYR A 149 -4.61 11.48 4.31
N ALA A 150 -5.62 12.21 3.87
CA ALA A 150 -6.11 12.20 2.50
C ALA A 150 -5.66 13.47 1.77
N GLN A 151 -5.12 13.31 0.57
CA GLN A 151 -4.80 14.38 -0.36
C GLN A 151 -6.00 14.61 -1.29
N ILE A 152 -6.75 15.70 -1.06
CA ILE A 152 -8.10 15.92 -1.60
C ILE A 152 -8.14 17.10 -2.58
N PHE A 153 -8.94 16.94 -3.64
CA PHE A 153 -9.33 18.03 -4.53
C PHE A 153 -10.46 18.84 -3.88
N ASP A 154 -10.15 20.02 -3.34
CA ASP A 154 -11.09 20.82 -2.55
C ASP A 154 -11.92 21.75 -3.46
N GLU A 155 -11.38 22.90 -3.81
CA GLU A 155 -12.08 23.87 -4.69
C GLU A 155 -12.00 23.51 -6.17
N LYS A 156 -11.04 22.66 -6.54
CA LYS A 156 -10.91 22.18 -7.91
C LYS A 156 -11.89 21.03 -8.12
N LYS A 157 -13.06 21.35 -8.67
CA LYS A 157 -14.02 20.34 -9.08
C LYS A 157 -13.46 19.52 -10.24
N ILE A 158 -13.21 18.24 -9.99
CA ILE A 158 -12.86 17.26 -11.01
C ILE A 158 -13.95 16.19 -11.09
N THR A 159 -14.01 15.49 -12.22
CA THR A 159 -14.90 14.34 -12.40
C THR A 159 -14.03 13.19 -12.89
N PRO A 160 -13.34 12.48 -11.97
CA PRO A 160 -12.40 11.43 -12.36
C PRO A 160 -13.12 10.36 -13.18
N ALA A 161 -12.51 9.87 -14.25
CA ALA A 161 -13.11 8.80 -15.03
C ALA A 161 -13.15 7.51 -14.20
N SER A 162 -12.03 7.16 -13.57
CA SER A 162 -11.87 5.98 -12.72
C SER A 162 -10.72 6.20 -11.73
N PHE A 163 -10.21 5.13 -11.12
CA PHE A 163 -9.00 5.12 -10.30
C PHE A 163 -8.26 3.80 -10.49
N PHE A 164 -6.99 3.76 -10.08
CA PHE A 164 -6.22 2.51 -10.09
C PHE A 164 -6.45 1.71 -8.82
N MET A 165 -6.86 0.46 -9.00
CA MET A 165 -6.85 -0.55 -7.95
C MET A 165 -5.50 -1.26 -7.91
N THR A 166 -5.03 -1.59 -6.72
CA THR A 166 -3.81 -2.36 -6.53
C THR A 166 -4.05 -3.46 -5.51
N LYS A 167 -3.85 -4.72 -5.92
CA LYS A 167 -4.14 -5.89 -5.10
C LYS A 167 -3.04 -6.92 -5.27
N LYS A 168 -2.71 -7.63 -4.19
CA LYS A 168 -1.96 -8.88 -4.30
C LYS A 168 -2.87 -9.92 -4.96
N VAL A 169 -2.44 -10.43 -6.12
CA VAL A 169 -3.19 -11.45 -6.88
C VAL A 169 -2.85 -12.86 -6.40
N TYR A 170 -1.57 -13.10 -6.10
CA TYR A 170 -1.07 -14.41 -5.71
C TYR A 170 0.06 -14.27 -4.68
N ASP A 171 0.20 -15.27 -3.82
CA ASP A 171 1.29 -15.39 -2.86
C ASP A 171 1.71 -16.85 -2.84
N PHE A 172 3.01 -17.10 -2.96
CA PHE A 172 3.55 -18.43 -3.18
C PHE A 172 4.78 -18.65 -2.31
N TYR A 173 4.79 -19.76 -1.58
CA TYR A 173 5.96 -20.22 -0.85
C TYR A 173 6.67 -21.27 -1.71
N GLY A 174 7.77 -20.87 -2.35
CA GLY A 174 8.52 -21.74 -3.25
C GLY A 174 9.09 -22.97 -2.57
N GLY A 175 8.62 -24.16 -2.97
CA GLY A 175 9.34 -25.41 -2.77
C GLY A 175 10.55 -25.51 -3.70
N ALA A 176 11.53 -26.34 -3.36
CA ALA A 176 12.74 -26.50 -4.17
C ALA A 176 12.41 -27.00 -5.59
N ALA A 177 12.79 -26.21 -6.60
CA ALA A 177 12.76 -26.52 -8.03
C ALA A 177 11.38 -26.94 -8.60
N GLY A 178 10.60 -25.97 -9.07
CA GLY A 178 9.35 -26.21 -9.79
C GLY A 178 8.88 -25.00 -10.60
N TRP A 179 8.03 -25.24 -11.60
CA TRP A 179 7.29 -24.18 -12.30
C TRP A 179 5.97 -23.95 -11.59
N GLU A 180 5.64 -22.69 -11.35
CA GLU A 180 4.35 -22.27 -10.83
C GLU A 180 3.57 -21.54 -11.92
N TYR A 181 2.34 -21.96 -12.15
CA TYR A 181 1.46 -21.35 -13.14
C TYR A 181 0.38 -20.54 -12.43
N ILE A 182 0.25 -19.27 -12.80
CA ILE A 182 -0.67 -18.34 -12.18
C ILE A 182 -1.60 -17.80 -13.25
N ASP A 183 -2.91 -18.06 -13.08
CA ASP A 183 -3.93 -17.44 -13.91
C ASP A 183 -4.21 -16.02 -13.42
N LEU A 184 -4.08 -15.05 -14.32
CA LEU A 184 -4.35 -13.65 -14.01
C LEU A 184 -5.84 -13.35 -14.19
N PRO A 185 -6.46 -12.56 -13.28
CA PRO A 185 -7.83 -12.09 -13.45
C PRO A 185 -8.05 -11.39 -14.80
N THR A 186 -9.19 -11.60 -15.43
CA THR A 186 -9.51 -11.02 -16.76
C THR A 186 -10.63 -9.98 -16.70
N ASP A 187 -11.09 -9.64 -15.50
CA ASP A 187 -12.19 -8.71 -15.24
C ASP A 187 -11.82 -7.25 -15.54
N LEU A 188 -10.53 -6.91 -15.41
CA LEU A 188 -10.03 -5.54 -15.54
C LEU A 188 -8.72 -5.49 -16.32
N THR A 189 -8.47 -4.33 -16.94
CA THR A 189 -7.21 -4.07 -17.64
C THR A 189 -6.08 -3.86 -16.65
N PHE A 190 -5.02 -4.67 -16.77
CA PHE A 190 -3.79 -4.45 -16.02
C PHE A 190 -3.01 -3.26 -16.57
N ARG A 191 -2.59 -2.38 -15.67
CA ARG A 191 -1.62 -1.31 -15.97
C ARG A 191 -0.19 -1.73 -15.64
N GLN A 192 -0.01 -2.51 -14.59
CA GLN A 192 1.28 -2.88 -14.06
C GLN A 192 1.18 -4.22 -13.34
N ILE A 193 2.18 -5.08 -13.55
CA ILE A 193 2.39 -6.30 -12.79
C ILE A 193 3.75 -6.13 -12.09
N VAL A 194 3.77 -6.40 -10.78
CA VAL A 194 5.00 -6.35 -9.97
C VAL A 194 5.17 -7.70 -9.30
N ILE A 195 6.40 -8.18 -9.30
CA ILE A 195 6.76 -9.51 -8.81
C ILE A 195 7.81 -9.31 -7.73
N GLN A 196 7.48 -9.76 -6.52
CA GLN A 196 8.31 -9.57 -5.33
C GLN A 196 9.18 -10.80 -5.10
N ALA A 197 10.50 -10.62 -5.16
CA ALA A 197 11.50 -11.62 -4.87
C ALA A 197 12.10 -11.45 -3.46
N GLU A 198 11.27 -11.16 -2.46
CA GLU A 198 11.73 -10.96 -1.08
C GLU A 198 11.57 -12.25 -0.28
N VAL A 199 12.69 -12.89 0.05
CA VAL A 199 12.74 -14.03 0.97
C VAL A 199 13.83 -13.75 2.00
N SER A 200 13.50 -13.93 3.28
CA SER A 200 14.45 -13.69 4.37
C SER A 200 15.68 -14.59 4.22
N GLY A 201 16.87 -13.99 4.29
CA GLY A 201 18.15 -14.70 4.15
C GLY A 201 18.53 -15.08 2.72
N ALA A 202 17.74 -14.73 1.72
CA ALA A 202 18.05 -14.98 0.31
C ALA A 202 18.37 -13.67 -0.43
N ASN A 203 19.26 -13.75 -1.41
CA ASN A 203 19.47 -12.63 -2.32
C ASN A 203 18.29 -12.56 -3.31
N PRO A 204 17.86 -11.37 -3.74
CA PRO A 204 16.73 -11.25 -4.68
C PRO A 204 16.96 -11.99 -6.01
N ASN A 205 18.21 -12.06 -6.47
CA ASN A 205 18.60 -12.76 -7.69
C ASN A 205 18.62 -14.30 -7.55
N SER A 206 18.46 -14.85 -6.34
CA SER A 206 18.40 -16.29 -6.12
C SER A 206 16.98 -16.83 -5.91
N VAL A 207 15.97 -15.96 -5.91
CA VAL A 207 14.56 -16.38 -5.66
C VAL A 207 13.90 -16.93 -6.92
N TYR A 208 14.12 -16.29 -8.07
CA TYR A 208 13.55 -16.71 -9.35
C TYR A 208 14.64 -16.85 -10.41
N ASN A 209 14.64 -17.99 -11.12
CA ASN A 209 15.57 -18.22 -12.23
C ASN A 209 14.98 -17.71 -13.55
N HIS A 210 13.70 -18.00 -13.81
CA HIS A 210 13.03 -17.71 -15.07
C HIS A 210 11.60 -17.23 -14.84
N LEU A 211 11.16 -16.31 -15.69
CA LEU A 211 9.79 -15.81 -15.72
C LEU A 211 9.29 -15.73 -17.15
N THR A 212 8.12 -16.31 -17.39
CA THR A 212 7.46 -16.28 -18.69
C THR A 212 6.06 -15.70 -18.52
N HIS A 213 5.69 -14.76 -19.38
CA HIS A 213 4.33 -14.24 -19.48
C HIS A 213 3.80 -14.49 -20.89
N SER A 214 2.63 -15.13 -20.98
CA SER A 214 1.98 -15.47 -22.24
C SER A 214 0.56 -14.93 -22.28
N ILE A 215 0.19 -14.31 -23.40
CA ILE A 215 -1.18 -13.91 -23.71
C ILE A 215 -1.66 -14.83 -24.83
N PRO A 216 -2.75 -15.61 -24.65
CA PRO A 216 -3.29 -16.46 -25.70
C PRO A 216 -3.61 -15.62 -26.94
N GLN A 217 -3.08 -16.00 -28.10
CA GLN A 217 -3.46 -15.34 -29.35
C GLN A 217 -4.92 -15.70 -29.67
N ARG A 218 -5.73 -14.71 -30.05
CA ARG A 218 -7.04 -15.00 -30.65
C ARG A 218 -6.77 -15.73 -31.96
N ASN A 219 -7.13 -17.01 -32.02
CA ASN A 219 -7.18 -17.74 -33.28
C ASN A 219 -8.24 -17.06 -34.15
N ASN A 220 -7.79 -16.21 -35.08
CA ASN A 220 -8.63 -15.70 -36.16
C ASN A 220 -8.91 -16.87 -37.10
N GLN A 221 -9.92 -17.68 -36.78
CA GLN A 221 -10.55 -18.52 -37.79
C GLN A 221 -11.29 -17.59 -38.75
N GLN A 222 -10.75 -17.51 -39.97
CA GLN A 222 -11.38 -16.92 -41.14
C GLN A 222 -12.63 -17.71 -41.53
#